data_AF-A0AAW0PCJ0-F1
#
_entry.id   AF-A0AAW0PCJ0-F1
#
_cell.length_a   1.000
_cell.length_b   1.000
_cell.length_c   1.000
_cell.angle_alpha   90.00
_cell.angle_beta   90.00
_cell.angle_gamma   90.00
#
_symmetry.space_group_name_H-M   'P 1'
#
loop_
_entity.id
_entity.type
_entity.pdbx_description
1 polymer ?
#
loop_
_entity_poly.entity_id
_entity_poly.type
_entity_poly.pdbx_seq_one_letter_code
_entity_poly.pdbx_strand_id
1 'polypeptide(L)'
;MEHRQTHGNTREPLLENITSDYDLELFRKAQARASEDLEKLRIQGQITEGSNMIKTILFGRYELDTWYHSPYPEETILRRHMAKCVWKHPPGDEVYRKGAISVFEVDGKKNKIYCQNLCLLAKLFLDHKTLYYDVEPFLFYVMTEADNTGCHLVGYFSKEKNSFLNYNVSCILTMPQYMRQGFGKMLIDFSYLLSKVEEKVGSPERPLSDLGLISYRSYWKEVLLRYMYNFQGKEISIKEISQETAVNPVDIVSTLQSLQMLKYWKGKHLVLKRQDLIDEWKAKRDQEREQ
;
A
#
# COMPACT_ATOMS: atom_id res chain seq x y z
N MET A 1 -1.77 25.84 -5.34
CA MET A 1 -2.49 26.90 -4.62
C MET A 1 -3.99 26.56 -4.43
N GLU A 2 -4.50 25.49 -5.06
CA GLU A 2 -5.94 25.21 -5.13
C GLU A 2 -6.51 24.33 -4.00
N HIS A 3 -5.70 23.48 -3.35
CA HIS A 3 -6.22 22.55 -2.32
C HIS A 3 -6.87 23.25 -1.11
N ARG A 4 -6.45 24.49 -0.79
CA ARG A 4 -7.03 25.28 0.30
C ARG A 4 -8.34 25.97 -0.07
N GLN A 5 -8.61 26.13 -1.37
CA GLN A 5 -9.79 26.84 -1.87
C GLN A 5 -10.96 25.87 -2.16
N THR A 6 -10.68 24.59 -2.44
CA THR A 6 -11.72 23.60 -2.77
C THR A 6 -12.26 22.82 -1.58
N HIS A 7 -11.49 22.62 -0.51
CA HIS A 7 -11.89 21.79 0.62
C HIS A 7 -11.65 22.52 1.93
N GLY A 8 -12.66 23.24 2.41
CA GLY A 8 -12.68 23.83 3.76
C GLY A 8 -12.30 22.81 4.84
N ASN A 9 -12.25 23.26 6.10
CA ASN A 9 -11.77 22.53 7.29
C ASN A 9 -12.39 21.13 7.59
N THR A 10 -13.21 20.57 6.70
CA THR A 10 -13.71 19.21 6.75
C THR A 10 -12.59 18.18 6.61
N ARG A 11 -12.40 17.40 7.68
CA ARG A 11 -11.47 16.26 7.80
C ARG A 11 -11.93 15.00 7.05
N GLU A 12 -13.06 15.07 6.34
CA GLU A 12 -13.62 13.95 5.59
C GLU A 12 -13.68 14.29 4.09
N PRO A 13 -13.04 13.50 3.21
CA PRO A 13 -13.23 13.63 1.78
C PRO A 13 -14.53 12.93 1.33
N LEU A 14 -15.15 13.48 0.29
CA LEU A 14 -16.31 12.90 -0.40
C LEU A 14 -15.88 11.63 -1.15
N LEU A 15 -16.47 10.49 -0.78
CA LEU A 15 -16.05 9.14 -1.20
C LEU A 15 -17.19 8.32 -1.84
N GLU A 16 -18.20 8.97 -2.42
CA GLU A 16 -19.21 8.24 -3.19
C GLU A 16 -18.52 7.49 -4.36
N ASN A 17 -18.72 6.17 -4.42
CA ASN A 17 -18.39 5.26 -5.53
C ASN A 17 -16.93 4.75 -5.69
N ILE A 18 -16.00 5.07 -4.79
CA ILE A 18 -14.58 4.62 -4.92
C ILE A 18 -14.29 3.31 -4.16
N THR A 19 -14.92 3.13 -3.00
CA THR A 19 -14.80 1.94 -2.13
C THR A 19 -16.20 1.51 -1.71
N SER A 20 -16.42 0.23 -1.36
CA SER A 20 -17.73 -0.15 -0.83
C SER A 20 -17.98 0.55 0.52
N ASP A 21 -19.24 0.86 0.84
CA ASP A 21 -19.61 1.45 2.14
C ASP A 21 -19.13 0.56 3.31
N TYR A 22 -19.17 -0.76 3.10
CA TYR A 22 -18.65 -1.74 4.04
C TYR A 22 -17.14 -1.57 4.29
N ASP A 23 -16.34 -1.37 3.24
CA ASP A 23 -14.89 -1.15 3.36
C ASP A 23 -14.56 0.21 4.00
N LEU A 24 -15.37 1.24 3.71
CA LEU A 24 -15.26 2.56 4.34
C LEU A 24 -15.53 2.47 5.86
N GLU A 25 -16.56 1.72 6.25
CA GLU A 25 -16.91 1.48 7.65
C GLU A 25 -15.85 0.64 8.37
N LEU A 26 -15.35 -0.42 7.73
CA LEU A 26 -14.27 -1.26 8.27
C LEU A 26 -13.03 -0.43 8.59
N PHE A 27 -12.67 0.51 7.72
CA PHE A 27 -11.58 1.44 7.98
C PHE A 27 -11.85 2.40 9.13
N ARG A 28 -13.03 3.02 9.20
CA ARG A 28 -13.40 3.91 10.31
C ARG A 28 -13.31 3.16 11.64
N LYS A 29 -13.74 1.90 11.67
CA LYS A 29 -13.58 1.00 12.82
C LYS A 29 -12.13 0.68 13.13
N ALA A 30 -11.27 0.51 12.12
CA ALA A 30 -9.84 0.26 12.34
C ALA A 30 -9.14 1.50 12.94
N GLN A 31 -9.41 2.71 12.43
CA GLN A 31 -8.89 3.95 13.00
C GLN A 31 -9.39 4.20 14.42
N ALA A 32 -10.69 3.98 14.67
CA ALA A 32 -11.26 4.10 16.00
C ALA A 32 -10.61 3.11 16.98
N ARG A 33 -10.45 1.84 16.59
CA ARG A 33 -9.77 0.83 17.41
C ARG A 33 -8.31 1.19 17.70
N ALA A 34 -7.56 1.62 16.69
CA ALA A 34 -6.17 2.07 16.89
C ALA A 34 -6.10 3.25 17.87
N SER A 35 -7.03 4.22 17.76
CA SER A 35 -7.12 5.35 18.69
C SER A 35 -7.51 4.92 20.11
N GLU A 36 -8.42 3.95 20.26
CA GLU A 36 -8.83 3.42 21.56
C GLU A 36 -7.73 2.59 22.21
N ASP A 37 -7.02 1.76 21.45
CA ASP A 37 -5.95 0.92 21.97
C ASP A 37 -4.75 1.79 22.41
N LEU A 38 -4.47 2.87 21.68
CA LEU A 38 -3.52 3.90 22.10
C LEU A 38 -3.92 4.53 23.45
N GLU A 39 -5.20 4.83 23.62
CA GLU A 39 -5.74 5.40 24.85
C GLU A 39 -5.76 4.39 26.02
N LYS A 40 -6.02 3.10 25.76
CA LYS A 40 -5.95 2.04 26.77
C LYS A 40 -4.52 1.79 27.25
N LEU A 41 -3.55 1.77 26.34
CA LEU A 41 -2.13 1.66 26.70
C LEU A 41 -1.67 2.83 27.58
N ARG A 42 -2.24 4.03 27.35
CA ARG A 42 -2.05 5.22 28.21
C ARG A 42 -2.63 5.02 29.60
N ILE A 43 -3.88 4.55 29.70
CA ILE A 43 -4.59 4.38 30.98
C ILE A 43 -3.99 3.24 31.82
N GLN A 44 -3.45 2.19 31.19
CA GLN A 44 -2.87 1.04 31.90
C GLN A 44 -1.46 1.27 32.46
N GLY A 45 -0.88 2.46 32.31
CA GLY A 45 0.44 2.78 32.86
C GLY A 45 1.61 2.00 32.23
N GLN A 46 1.35 1.24 31.16
CA GLN A 46 2.40 0.68 30.29
C GLN A 46 3.11 1.76 29.47
N ILE A 47 2.54 2.97 29.47
CA ILE A 47 3.06 4.22 28.93
C ILE A 47 3.16 5.17 30.13
N THR A 48 4.35 5.34 30.71
CA THR A 48 4.59 6.29 31.81
C THR A 48 4.66 7.72 31.28
N GLU A 49 4.29 8.71 32.09
CA GLU A 49 4.66 10.12 31.86
C GLU A 49 6.19 10.19 31.77
N GLY A 50 6.71 10.38 30.55
CA GLY A 50 8.15 10.25 30.22
C GLY A 50 8.47 9.28 29.09
N SER A 51 7.49 8.51 28.58
CA SER A 51 7.67 7.75 27.33
C SER A 51 7.58 8.67 26.11
N ASN A 52 8.60 8.64 25.26
CA ASN A 52 8.72 9.40 24.00
C ASN A 52 7.72 8.91 22.93
N MET A 53 6.43 8.98 23.23
CA MET A 53 5.38 8.70 22.26
C MET A 53 5.18 9.94 21.38
N ILE A 54 5.71 9.86 20.16
CA ILE A 54 5.42 10.83 19.11
C ILE A 54 3.91 10.80 18.87
N LYS A 55 3.26 11.97 18.96
CA LYS A 55 1.83 12.14 18.66
C LYS A 55 1.59 12.65 17.25
N THR A 56 2.49 13.51 16.79
CA THR A 56 2.37 14.23 15.54
C THR A 56 3.76 14.41 14.94
N ILE A 57 3.86 14.33 13.61
CA ILE A 57 5.08 14.62 12.86
C ILE A 57 4.85 15.76 11.88
N LEU A 58 5.88 16.58 11.68
CA LEU A 58 5.94 17.54 10.57
C LEU A 58 6.71 16.88 9.42
N PHE A 59 6.00 16.60 8.32
CA PHE A 59 6.56 15.95 7.14
C PHE A 59 6.32 16.81 5.90
N GLY A 60 7.36 17.54 5.49
CA GLY A 60 7.25 18.54 4.41
C GLY A 60 6.28 19.64 4.80
N ARG A 61 5.17 19.78 4.05
CA ARG A 61 4.09 20.73 4.31
C ARG A 61 2.95 20.17 5.16
N TYR A 62 3.04 18.91 5.59
CA TYR A 62 1.98 18.22 6.29
C TYR A 62 2.29 18.07 7.78
N GLU A 63 1.26 18.23 8.60
CA GLU A 63 1.24 17.85 10.00
C GLU A 63 0.39 16.59 10.10
N LEU A 64 0.97 15.50 10.60
CA LEU A 64 0.35 14.17 10.57
C LEU A 64 0.27 13.57 11.96
N ASP A 65 -0.93 13.19 12.38
CA ASP A 65 -1.13 12.40 13.59
C ASP A 65 -0.64 10.96 13.38
N THR A 66 0.10 10.45 14.35
CA THR A 66 0.69 9.11 14.31
C THR A 66 -0.26 8.09 14.92
N TRP A 67 -0.28 6.87 14.41
CA TRP A 67 -1.23 5.83 14.83
C TRP A 67 -0.63 4.86 15.84
N TYR A 68 0.68 4.62 15.76
CA TYR A 68 1.38 3.63 16.57
C TYR A 68 2.70 4.19 17.09
N HIS A 69 3.22 3.57 18.15
CA HIS A 69 4.54 3.90 18.68
C HIS A 69 5.66 3.51 17.69
N SER A 70 6.68 4.37 17.59
CA SER A 70 7.93 4.13 16.85
C SER A 70 9.14 4.57 17.68
N PRO A 71 10.23 3.77 17.75
CA PRO A 71 11.34 3.98 18.67
C PRO A 71 12.36 5.00 18.13
N TYR A 72 11.98 6.27 18.05
CA TYR A 72 12.90 7.36 17.70
C TYR A 72 13.82 7.75 18.88
N PRO A 73 15.09 8.10 18.63
CA PRO A 73 15.94 8.75 19.64
C PRO A 73 15.49 10.19 19.93
N GLU A 74 15.88 10.74 21.09
CA GLU A 74 15.53 12.11 21.48
C GLU A 74 16.23 13.19 20.63
N GLU A 75 15.49 14.30 20.47
CA GLU A 75 15.81 15.56 19.78
C GLU A 75 15.93 15.50 18.24
N THR A 76 15.10 16.29 17.54
CA THR A 76 15.22 16.51 16.09
C THR A 76 15.24 18.00 15.74
N ILE A 77 16.29 18.43 15.04
CA ILE A 77 16.51 19.83 14.64
C ILE A 77 16.21 19.98 13.14
N LEU A 78 14.91 19.94 12.79
CA LEU A 78 14.45 19.97 11.40
C LEU A 78 14.87 21.26 10.65
N ARG A 79 14.70 22.43 11.26
CA ARG A 79 14.92 23.73 10.58
C ARG A 79 16.36 23.92 10.10
N ARG A 80 17.36 23.57 10.94
CA ARG A 80 18.79 23.68 10.56
C ARG A 80 19.18 22.65 9.49
N HIS A 81 18.57 21.46 9.53
CA HIS A 81 18.81 20.42 8.53
C HIS A 81 18.28 20.84 7.15
N MET A 82 17.05 21.35 7.07
CA MET A 82 16.45 21.76 5.79
C MET A 82 17.27 22.80 5.03
N ALA A 83 17.97 23.70 5.73
CA ALA A 83 18.85 24.70 5.11
C ALA A 83 20.12 24.12 4.48
N LYS A 84 20.52 22.89 4.85
CA LYS A 84 21.76 22.24 4.39
C LYS A 84 21.53 20.96 3.60
N CYS A 85 20.32 20.42 3.66
CA CYS A 85 20.00 19.15 3.01
C CYS A 85 20.03 19.30 1.49
N VAL A 86 20.88 18.51 0.84
CA VAL A 86 21.05 18.49 -0.62
C VAL A 86 20.05 17.57 -1.32
N TRP A 87 19.36 16.70 -0.57
CA TRP A 87 18.47 15.70 -1.13
C TRP A 87 17.14 16.30 -1.59
N LYS A 88 16.77 16.00 -2.83
CA LYS A 88 15.50 16.41 -3.47
C LYS A 88 14.64 15.25 -3.93
N HIS A 89 15.13 14.02 -3.78
CA HIS A 89 14.45 12.78 -4.11
C HIS A 89 15.06 11.64 -3.27
N PRO A 90 14.44 10.45 -3.20
CA PRO A 90 15.05 9.26 -2.60
C PRO A 90 16.42 8.93 -3.22
N PRO A 91 17.35 8.31 -2.47
CA PRO A 91 18.56 7.75 -3.06
C PRO A 91 18.21 6.53 -3.93
N GLY A 92 19.23 5.83 -4.46
CA GLY A 92 19.03 4.65 -5.30
C GLY A 92 18.68 5.01 -6.75
N ASP A 93 18.11 4.05 -7.46
CA ASP A 93 17.90 4.13 -8.90
C ASP A 93 16.43 4.43 -9.22
N GLU A 94 16.17 5.42 -10.09
CA GLU A 94 14.82 5.69 -10.60
C GLU A 94 14.43 4.61 -11.62
N VAL A 95 13.67 3.60 -11.18
CA VAL A 95 13.28 2.42 -11.98
C VAL A 95 11.96 2.59 -12.72
N TYR A 96 11.20 3.64 -12.42
CA TYR A 96 9.97 3.99 -13.12
C TYR A 96 9.77 5.50 -13.14
N ARG A 97 9.30 6.02 -14.28
CA ARG A 97 8.83 7.41 -14.40
C ARG A 97 7.69 7.52 -15.42
N LYS A 98 6.58 8.13 -15.01
CA LYS A 98 5.48 8.54 -15.89
C LYS A 98 4.87 9.85 -15.40
N GLY A 99 5.06 10.92 -16.17
CA GLY A 99 4.64 12.26 -15.75
C GLY A 99 5.35 12.67 -14.45
N ALA A 100 4.57 13.10 -13.45
CA ALA A 100 5.08 13.47 -12.13
C ALA A 100 5.35 12.28 -11.20
N ILE A 101 4.96 11.06 -11.57
CA ILE A 101 5.11 9.88 -10.71
C ILE A 101 6.40 9.13 -11.03
N SER A 102 7.20 8.88 -9.99
CA SER A 102 8.44 8.09 -10.05
C SER A 102 8.46 6.99 -9.00
N VAL A 103 9.18 5.91 -9.27
CA VAL A 103 9.51 4.86 -8.27
C VAL A 103 11.02 4.67 -8.23
N PHE A 104 11.59 4.77 -7.03
CA PHE A 104 13.01 4.55 -6.77
C PHE A 104 13.23 3.18 -6.13
N GLU A 105 14.15 2.38 -6.68
CA GLU A 105 14.65 1.18 -6.04
C GLU A 105 15.84 1.53 -5.13
N VAL A 106 15.67 1.31 -3.83
CA VAL A 106 16.66 1.64 -2.81
C VAL A 106 17.13 0.36 -2.12
N ASP A 107 18.39 0.02 -2.33
CA ASP A 107 19.03 -1.11 -1.64
C ASP A 107 19.34 -0.77 -0.19
N GLY A 108 18.78 -1.52 0.77
CA GLY A 108 18.96 -1.30 2.20
C GLY A 108 20.39 -1.51 2.70
N LYS A 109 21.23 -2.28 2.00
CA LYS A 109 22.66 -2.43 2.29
C LYS A 109 23.46 -1.20 1.82
N LYS A 110 23.10 -0.63 0.67
CA LYS A 110 23.79 0.55 0.11
C LYS A 110 23.36 1.85 0.82
N ASN A 111 22.09 1.97 1.18
CA ASN A 111 21.49 3.19 1.74
C ASN A 111 20.89 2.95 3.14
N LYS A 112 21.65 2.28 4.02
CA LYS A 112 21.20 1.81 5.33
C LYS A 112 20.45 2.86 6.15
N ILE A 113 21.04 4.04 6.33
CA ILE A 113 20.44 5.12 7.14
C ILE A 113 19.10 5.59 6.59
N TYR A 114 18.99 5.75 5.26
CA TYR A 114 17.74 6.15 4.63
C TYR A 114 16.65 5.11 4.86
N CYS A 115 16.96 3.83 4.64
CA CYS A 115 16.03 2.73 4.83
C CYS A 115 15.60 2.56 6.30
N GLN A 116 16.51 2.76 7.26
CA GLN A 116 16.18 2.75 8.69
C GLN A 116 15.22 3.88 9.04
N ASN A 117 15.49 5.11 8.57
CA ASN A 117 14.60 6.25 8.77
C ASN A 117 13.21 6.00 8.16
N LEU A 118 13.16 5.43 6.96
CA LEU A 118 11.90 5.06 6.30
C LEU A 118 11.14 3.98 7.09
N CYS A 119 11.83 2.99 7.66
CA CYS A 119 11.23 1.99 8.52
C CYS A 119 10.65 2.58 9.82
N LEU A 120 11.38 3.49 10.48
CA LEU A 120 10.92 4.18 11.67
C LEU A 120 9.71 5.08 11.37
N LEU A 121 9.70 5.77 10.23
CA LEU A 121 8.55 6.53 9.74
C LEU A 121 7.35 5.61 9.53
N ALA A 122 7.56 4.47 8.86
CA ALA A 122 6.50 3.52 8.56
C ALA A 122 5.89 2.90 9.82
N LYS A 123 6.70 2.65 10.85
CA LYS A 123 6.25 2.08 12.13
C LYS A 123 5.23 2.97 12.85
N LEU A 124 5.23 4.28 12.59
CA LEU A 124 4.19 5.20 13.09
C LEU A 124 2.79 4.91 12.52
N PHE A 125 2.71 4.19 11.39
CA PHE A 125 1.47 3.92 10.66
C PHE A 125 1.22 2.43 10.40
N LEU A 126 2.15 1.55 10.81
CA LEU A 126 2.04 0.10 10.71
C LEU A 126 2.23 -0.55 12.09
N ASP A 127 1.23 -1.29 12.52
CA ASP A 127 1.25 -1.97 13.82
C ASP A 127 2.26 -3.13 13.82
N HIS A 128 2.12 -4.04 12.85
CA HIS A 128 2.85 -5.31 12.81
C HIS A 128 4.26 -5.22 12.21
N LYS A 129 4.83 -4.03 12.03
CA LYS A 129 6.21 -3.89 11.53
C LYS A 129 7.21 -4.14 12.65
N THR A 130 8.00 -5.20 12.53
CA THR A 130 8.95 -5.63 13.58
C THR A 130 10.40 -5.29 13.28
N LEU A 131 10.77 -5.18 11.99
CA LEU A 131 12.13 -4.89 11.54
C LEU A 131 12.28 -3.43 11.11
N TYR A 132 13.21 -2.72 11.76
CA TYR A 132 13.53 -1.32 11.47
C TYR A 132 15.02 -0.99 11.37
N TYR A 133 15.91 -1.77 11.99
CA TYR A 133 17.36 -1.55 11.91
C TYR A 133 18.08 -2.49 10.93
N ASP A 134 17.67 -3.75 10.85
CA ASP A 134 18.24 -4.77 9.97
C ASP A 134 17.61 -4.69 8.57
N VAL A 135 18.01 -3.67 7.81
CA VAL A 135 17.43 -3.32 6.50
C VAL A 135 18.21 -3.89 5.32
N GLU A 136 19.42 -4.40 5.54
CA GLU A 136 20.33 -4.93 4.51
C GLU A 136 19.74 -6.06 3.66
N PRO A 137 18.90 -6.96 4.18
CA PRO A 137 18.24 -8.00 3.39
C PRO A 137 17.15 -7.49 2.43
N PHE A 138 16.78 -6.20 2.51
CA PHE A 138 15.61 -5.66 1.81
C PHE A 138 15.98 -4.70 0.66
N LEU A 139 15.12 -4.70 -0.34
CA LEU A 139 14.94 -3.62 -1.31
C LEU A 139 13.73 -2.79 -0.90
N PHE A 140 13.78 -1.48 -1.12
CA PHE A 140 12.69 -0.54 -0.86
C PHE A 140 12.29 0.13 -2.17
N TYR A 141 11.03 0.01 -2.55
CA TYR A 141 10.47 0.66 -3.74
C TYR A 141 9.68 1.88 -3.30
N VAL A 142 10.27 3.05 -3.47
CA VAL A 142 9.79 4.33 -2.93
C VAL A 142 9.09 5.10 -4.04
N MET A 143 7.78 5.28 -3.94
CA MET A 143 6.98 6.07 -4.87
C MET A 143 6.98 7.54 -4.47
N THR A 144 7.16 8.40 -5.46
CA THR A 144 7.14 9.85 -5.27
C THR A 144 6.29 10.56 -6.30
N GLU A 145 5.80 11.74 -5.92
CA GLU A 145 5.17 12.71 -6.80
C GLU A 145 6.06 13.97 -6.89
N ALA A 146 6.43 14.36 -8.10
CA ALA A 146 7.30 15.49 -8.36
C ALA A 146 6.51 16.81 -8.47
N ASP A 147 7.03 17.86 -7.83
CA ASP A 147 6.66 19.26 -8.11
C ASP A 147 7.91 20.14 -8.28
N ASN A 148 7.72 21.46 -8.36
CA ASN A 148 8.81 22.42 -8.55
C ASN A 148 9.87 22.43 -7.43
N THR A 149 9.63 21.75 -6.30
CA THR A 149 10.53 21.71 -5.14
C THR A 149 11.29 20.38 -4.97
N GLY A 150 10.87 19.32 -5.66
CA GLY A 150 11.49 18.00 -5.60
C GLY A 150 10.49 16.85 -5.76
N CYS A 151 10.93 15.63 -5.46
CA CYS A 151 10.13 14.41 -5.46
C CYS A 151 9.67 14.08 -4.03
N HIS A 152 8.37 14.23 -3.78
CA HIS A 152 7.76 14.06 -2.46
C HIS A 152 7.33 12.62 -2.23
N LEU A 153 7.64 12.07 -1.05
CA LEU A 153 7.25 10.70 -0.68
C LEU A 153 5.73 10.53 -0.67
N VAL A 154 5.23 9.65 -1.53
CA VAL A 154 3.83 9.21 -1.56
C VAL A 154 3.63 7.96 -0.70
N GLY A 155 4.55 7.01 -0.82
CA GLY A 155 4.49 5.74 -0.12
C GLY A 155 5.61 4.82 -0.56
N TYR A 156 5.67 3.62 0.00
CA TYR A 156 6.66 2.63 -0.39
C TYR A 156 6.15 1.21 -0.13
N PHE A 157 6.83 0.23 -0.72
CA PHE A 157 6.86 -1.11 -0.17
C PHE A 157 8.30 -1.62 -0.02
N SER A 158 8.50 -2.56 0.88
CA SER A 158 9.77 -3.28 1.05
C SER A 158 9.61 -4.71 0.53
N LYS A 159 10.70 -5.29 0.03
CA LYS A 159 10.76 -6.64 -0.52
C LYS A 159 12.06 -7.29 -0.08
N GLU A 160 12.01 -8.50 0.46
CA GLU A 160 13.21 -9.29 0.72
C GLU A 160 13.94 -9.57 -0.59
N LYS A 161 15.27 -9.41 -0.61
CA LYS A 161 16.09 -9.77 -1.77
C LYS A 161 15.98 -11.26 -2.10
N ASN A 162 15.83 -12.10 -1.06
CA ASN A 162 15.68 -13.55 -1.17
C ASN A 162 14.55 -14.01 -0.26
N SER A 163 13.32 -14.05 -0.77
CA SER A 163 12.16 -14.56 -0.01
C SER A 163 11.94 -16.04 -0.26
N PHE A 164 12.12 -16.89 0.76
CA PHE A 164 11.89 -18.34 0.66
C PHE A 164 10.42 -18.70 0.46
N LEU A 165 9.51 -17.84 0.92
CA LEU A 165 8.06 -18.03 0.82
C LEU A 165 7.45 -17.33 -0.42
N ASN A 166 8.31 -16.78 -1.30
CA ASN A 166 7.91 -16.00 -2.46
C ASN A 166 7.02 -14.80 -2.12
N TYR A 167 7.33 -14.11 -1.01
CA TYR A 167 6.70 -12.82 -0.74
C TYR A 167 7.28 -11.75 -1.66
N ASN A 168 6.41 -11.08 -2.42
CA ASN A 168 6.82 -9.96 -3.27
C ASN A 168 6.71 -8.60 -2.55
N VAL A 169 6.11 -8.60 -1.35
CA VAL A 169 5.96 -7.44 -0.47
C VAL A 169 6.09 -7.91 0.98
N SER A 170 6.94 -7.26 1.77
CA SER A 170 7.07 -7.46 3.23
C SER A 170 6.26 -6.43 4.02
N CYS A 171 6.43 -5.14 3.70
CA CYS A 171 5.60 -4.06 4.24
C CYS A 171 5.20 -3.14 3.10
N ILE A 172 3.99 -2.60 3.13
CA ILE A 172 3.49 -1.59 2.19
C ILE A 172 2.79 -0.47 2.95
N LEU A 173 3.06 0.77 2.56
CA LEU A 173 2.48 1.96 3.16
C LEU A 173 2.26 3.03 2.10
N THR A 174 1.08 3.63 2.11
CA THR A 174 0.84 4.94 1.51
C THR A 174 0.79 5.96 2.64
N MET A 175 1.47 7.10 2.51
CA MET A 175 1.46 8.14 3.54
C MET A 175 0.03 8.66 3.78
N PRO A 176 -0.37 9.03 5.01
CA PRO A 176 -1.74 9.38 5.35
C PRO A 176 -2.40 10.39 4.42
N GLN A 177 -1.69 11.45 4.03
CA GLN A 177 -2.17 12.51 3.13
C GLN A 177 -2.41 12.06 1.68
N TYR A 178 -1.94 10.87 1.30
CA TYR A 178 -2.08 10.28 -0.03
C TYR A 178 -2.93 8.99 -0.02
N MET A 179 -3.45 8.58 1.14
CA MET A 179 -4.29 7.40 1.23
C MET A 179 -5.59 7.59 0.44
N ARG A 180 -6.11 6.48 -0.11
CA ARG A 180 -7.41 6.41 -0.82
C ARG A 180 -7.52 7.24 -2.11
N GLN A 181 -6.38 7.69 -2.66
CA GLN A 181 -6.29 8.42 -3.92
C GLN A 181 -5.77 7.54 -5.08
N GLY A 182 -5.82 6.21 -4.94
CA GLY A 182 -5.32 5.26 -5.94
C GLY A 182 -3.84 4.87 -5.81
N PHE A 183 -3.02 5.66 -5.10
CA PHE A 183 -1.58 5.38 -4.94
C PHE A 183 -1.25 4.02 -4.31
N GLY A 184 -2.01 3.60 -3.30
CA GLY A 184 -1.83 2.27 -2.69
C GLY A 184 -2.03 1.14 -3.70
N LYS A 185 -3.00 1.29 -4.60
CA LYS A 185 -3.26 0.33 -5.68
C LYS A 185 -2.16 0.35 -6.73
N MET A 186 -1.60 1.52 -7.05
CA MET A 186 -0.43 1.64 -7.92
C MET A 186 0.82 0.96 -7.33
N LEU A 187 1.05 1.09 -6.01
CA LEU A 187 2.15 0.38 -5.33
C LEU A 187 1.97 -1.14 -5.38
N ILE A 188 0.73 -1.63 -5.21
CA ILE A 188 0.41 -3.06 -5.34
C ILE A 188 0.61 -3.53 -6.79
N ASP A 189 0.11 -2.79 -7.78
CA ASP A 189 0.29 -3.14 -9.20
C ASP A 189 1.78 -3.16 -9.59
N PHE A 190 2.57 -2.21 -9.06
CA PHE A 190 4.00 -2.17 -9.27
C PHE A 190 4.72 -3.38 -8.65
N SER A 191 4.31 -3.85 -7.47
CA SER A 191 4.92 -5.05 -6.87
C SER A 191 4.65 -6.32 -7.69
N TYR A 192 3.47 -6.44 -8.30
CA TYR A 192 3.16 -7.53 -9.23
C TYR A 192 3.84 -7.36 -10.58
N LEU A 193 4.03 -6.12 -11.07
CA LEU A 193 4.82 -5.85 -12.27
C LEU A 193 6.25 -6.39 -12.11
N LEU A 194 6.89 -6.14 -10.96
CA LEU A 194 8.21 -6.70 -10.66
C LEU A 194 8.18 -8.24 -10.66
N SER A 195 7.18 -8.85 -10.01
CA SER A 195 7.03 -10.31 -10.03
C SER A 195 6.90 -10.88 -11.44
N LYS A 196 6.18 -10.19 -12.34
CA LYS A 196 6.07 -10.59 -13.76
C LYS A 196 7.41 -10.52 -14.49
N VAL A 197 8.16 -9.43 -14.29
CA VAL A 197 9.50 -9.26 -14.88
C VAL A 197 10.48 -10.32 -14.36
N GLU A 198 10.34 -10.74 -13.10
CA GLU A 198 11.12 -11.82 -12.48
C GLU A 198 10.64 -13.23 -12.85
N GLU A 199 9.58 -13.36 -13.65
CA GLU A 199 8.91 -14.63 -13.99
C GLU A 199 8.48 -15.44 -12.75
N LYS A 200 8.07 -14.73 -11.68
CA LYS A 200 7.64 -15.29 -10.40
C LYS A 200 6.18 -14.98 -10.11
N VAL A 201 5.59 -15.82 -9.26
CA VAL A 201 4.31 -15.53 -8.59
C VAL A 201 4.59 -14.99 -7.19
N GLY A 202 3.77 -14.06 -6.73
CA GLY A 202 3.95 -13.40 -5.43
C GLY A 202 2.67 -13.25 -4.63
N SER A 203 2.85 -13.09 -3.33
CA SER A 203 1.80 -12.70 -2.38
C SER A 203 2.42 -11.74 -1.36
N PRO A 204 1.67 -10.80 -0.77
CA PRO A 204 2.17 -10.05 0.38
C PRO A 204 2.42 -10.96 1.59
N GLU A 205 3.43 -10.61 2.38
CA GLU A 205 3.67 -11.18 3.70
C GLU A 205 2.44 -10.95 4.62
N ARG A 206 2.17 -11.91 5.50
CA ARG A 206 1.05 -11.88 6.45
C ARG A 206 1.58 -11.74 7.88
N PRO A 207 0.87 -11.03 8.78
CA PRO A 207 -0.45 -10.41 8.59
C PRO A 207 -0.40 -9.07 7.86
N LEU A 208 -1.39 -8.82 7.00
CA LEU A 208 -1.64 -7.50 6.42
C LEU A 208 -2.36 -6.60 7.43
N SER A 209 -2.18 -5.28 7.32
CA SER A 209 -3.07 -4.32 7.98
C SER A 209 -4.48 -4.38 7.39
N ASP A 210 -5.49 -3.94 8.13
CA ASP A 210 -6.89 -3.88 7.66
C ASP A 210 -6.99 -3.12 6.30
N LEU A 211 -6.32 -1.97 6.19
CA LEU A 211 -6.28 -1.18 4.95
C LEU A 211 -5.53 -1.92 3.83
N GLY A 212 -4.44 -2.62 4.16
CA GLY A 212 -3.71 -3.45 3.22
C GLY A 212 -4.60 -4.55 2.65
N LEU A 213 -5.30 -5.30 3.51
CA LEU A 213 -6.18 -6.38 3.09
C LEU A 213 -7.31 -5.91 2.16
N ILE A 214 -7.96 -4.78 2.48
CA ILE A 214 -8.99 -4.17 1.63
C ILE A 214 -8.40 -3.81 0.26
N SER A 215 -7.23 -3.16 0.25
CA SER A 215 -6.57 -2.73 -0.99
C SER A 215 -6.17 -3.91 -1.89
N TYR A 216 -5.62 -4.97 -1.30
CA TYR A 216 -5.28 -6.20 -2.05
C TYR A 216 -6.51 -6.91 -2.59
N ARG A 217 -7.59 -7.04 -1.81
CA ARG A 217 -8.85 -7.64 -2.29
C ARG A 217 -9.46 -6.87 -3.46
N SER A 218 -9.47 -5.54 -3.37
CA SER A 218 -9.94 -4.66 -4.44
C SER A 218 -9.09 -4.80 -5.70
N TYR A 219 -7.76 -4.80 -5.55
CA TYR A 219 -6.83 -5.02 -6.66
C TYR A 219 -6.99 -6.39 -7.32
N TRP A 220 -7.05 -7.48 -6.53
CA TRP A 220 -7.23 -8.83 -7.08
C TRP A 220 -8.56 -8.99 -7.79
N LYS A 221 -9.66 -8.44 -7.24
CA LYS A 221 -10.96 -8.41 -7.93
C LYS A 221 -10.81 -7.79 -9.32
N GLU A 222 -10.19 -6.62 -9.41
CA GLU A 222 -10.02 -5.93 -10.69
C GLU A 222 -9.15 -6.72 -11.68
N VAL A 223 -8.01 -7.25 -11.23
CA VAL A 223 -7.10 -8.04 -12.07
C VAL A 223 -7.80 -9.26 -12.65
N LEU A 224 -8.59 -9.97 -11.84
CA LEU A 224 -9.34 -11.14 -12.28
C LEU A 224 -10.47 -10.78 -13.25
N LEU A 225 -11.25 -9.72 -12.97
CA LEU A 225 -12.30 -9.27 -13.88
C LEU A 225 -11.73 -8.82 -15.22
N ARG A 226 -10.60 -8.10 -15.21
CA ARG A 226 -9.86 -7.70 -16.41
C ARG A 226 -9.38 -8.90 -17.22
N TYR A 227 -8.79 -9.91 -16.55
CA TYR A 227 -8.37 -11.15 -17.21
C TYR A 227 -9.57 -11.83 -17.89
N MET A 228 -10.68 -12.01 -17.17
CA MET A 228 -11.87 -12.69 -17.70
C MET A 228 -12.59 -11.92 -18.81
N TYR A 229 -12.54 -10.59 -18.78
CA TYR A 229 -13.05 -9.74 -19.84
C TYR A 229 -12.29 -9.98 -21.15
N ASN A 230 -10.96 -10.06 -21.07
CA ASN A 230 -10.09 -10.29 -22.23
C ASN A 230 -10.06 -11.76 -22.69
N PHE A 231 -10.38 -12.70 -21.80
CA PHE A 231 -10.33 -14.13 -22.08
C PHE A 231 -11.39 -14.58 -23.10
N GLN A 232 -10.95 -15.18 -24.19
CA GLN A 232 -11.78 -15.72 -25.29
C GLN A 232 -11.87 -17.26 -25.30
N GLY A 233 -11.16 -17.95 -24.41
CA GLY A 233 -11.15 -19.41 -24.35
C GLY A 233 -12.42 -20.00 -23.71
N LYS A 234 -12.53 -21.34 -23.71
CA LYS A 234 -13.66 -22.07 -23.13
C LYS A 234 -13.46 -22.48 -21.67
N GLU A 235 -12.21 -22.67 -21.25
CA GLU A 235 -11.86 -23.17 -19.92
C GLU A 235 -10.76 -22.28 -19.34
N ILE A 236 -10.94 -21.83 -18.09
CA ILE A 236 -9.97 -20.98 -17.39
C ILE A 236 -9.23 -21.83 -16.37
N SER A 237 -7.89 -21.84 -16.46
CA SER A 237 -7.04 -22.46 -15.44
C SER A 237 -6.55 -21.44 -14.42
N ILE A 238 -6.62 -21.78 -13.13
CA ILE A 238 -6.02 -20.97 -12.05
C ILE A 238 -4.50 -20.79 -12.28
N LYS A 239 -3.85 -21.80 -12.84
CA LYS A 239 -2.41 -21.76 -13.16
C LYS A 239 -2.10 -20.72 -14.22
N GLU A 240 -2.92 -20.62 -15.27
CA GLU A 240 -2.73 -19.65 -16.36
C GLU A 240 -2.97 -18.22 -15.86
N ILE A 241 -4.04 -18.00 -15.08
CA ILE A 241 -4.27 -16.71 -14.43
C ILE A 241 -3.04 -16.33 -13.58
N SER A 242 -2.54 -17.26 -12.77
CA SER A 242 -1.41 -17.01 -11.88
C SER A 242 -0.15 -16.64 -12.66
N GLN A 243 0.13 -17.30 -13.78
CA GLN A 243 1.26 -17.01 -14.64
C GLN A 243 1.15 -15.64 -15.33
N GLU A 244 -0.03 -15.27 -15.83
CA GLU A 244 -0.21 -13.97 -16.51
C GLU A 244 -0.26 -12.78 -15.54
N THR A 245 -0.83 -13.00 -14.36
CA THR A 245 -1.07 -11.93 -13.37
C THR A 245 0.02 -11.83 -12.32
N ALA A 246 0.89 -12.84 -12.20
CA ALA A 246 1.83 -13.05 -11.11
C ALA A 246 1.18 -13.17 -9.70
N VAL A 247 -0.16 -13.27 -9.63
CA VAL A 247 -0.88 -13.43 -8.37
C VAL A 247 -0.80 -14.88 -7.90
N ASN A 248 -0.56 -15.11 -6.61
CA ASN A 248 -0.53 -16.44 -6.03
C ASN A 248 -1.86 -17.19 -6.25
N PRO A 249 -1.85 -18.50 -6.60
CA PRO A 249 -3.06 -19.28 -6.80
C PRO A 249 -4.04 -19.26 -5.62
N VAL A 250 -3.55 -19.20 -4.38
CA VAL A 250 -4.40 -19.15 -3.18
C VAL A 250 -5.20 -17.85 -3.13
N ASP A 251 -4.57 -16.72 -3.47
CA ASP A 251 -5.22 -15.41 -3.49
C ASP A 251 -6.23 -15.31 -4.65
N ILE A 252 -5.93 -15.93 -5.79
CA ILE A 252 -6.89 -16.08 -6.91
C ILE A 252 -8.12 -16.87 -6.48
N VAL A 253 -7.92 -18.06 -5.89
CA VAL A 253 -9.02 -18.92 -5.43
C VAL A 253 -9.88 -18.20 -4.39
N SER A 254 -9.26 -17.56 -3.40
CA SER A 254 -9.96 -16.79 -2.38
C SER A 254 -10.80 -15.66 -2.99
N THR A 255 -10.24 -14.95 -3.97
CA THR A 255 -10.95 -13.87 -4.66
C THR A 255 -12.12 -14.41 -5.48
N LEU A 256 -11.93 -15.48 -6.26
CA LEU A 256 -13.01 -16.13 -7.01
C LEU A 256 -14.13 -16.63 -6.11
N GLN A 257 -13.80 -17.17 -4.93
CA GLN A 257 -14.80 -17.56 -3.92
C GLN A 257 -15.57 -16.34 -3.42
N SER A 258 -14.89 -15.23 -3.12
CA SER A 258 -15.53 -14.00 -2.64
C SER A 258 -16.50 -13.37 -3.66
N LEU A 259 -16.20 -13.53 -4.96
CA LEU A 259 -17.06 -13.07 -6.07
C LEU A 259 -18.16 -14.07 -6.43
N GLN A 260 -18.23 -15.20 -5.73
CA GLN A 260 -19.13 -16.33 -6.02
C GLN A 260 -18.93 -16.92 -7.44
N MET A 261 -17.71 -16.80 -7.97
CA MET A 261 -17.31 -17.25 -9.30
C MET A 261 -16.63 -18.62 -9.27
N LEU A 262 -16.41 -19.21 -8.10
CA LEU A 262 -15.93 -20.59 -7.97
C LEU A 262 -17.09 -21.53 -7.61
N LYS A 263 -17.34 -22.53 -8.46
CA LYS A 263 -18.34 -23.59 -8.21
C LYS A 263 -17.67 -24.96 -8.19
N TYR A 264 -18.30 -25.91 -7.52
CA TYR A 264 -17.87 -27.31 -7.52
C TYR A 264 -18.97 -28.17 -8.16
N TRP A 265 -18.61 -28.92 -9.20
CA TRP A 265 -19.54 -29.74 -9.94
C TRP A 265 -18.87 -31.04 -10.40
N LYS A 266 -19.47 -32.19 -10.05
CA LYS A 266 -18.99 -33.54 -10.43
C LYS A 266 -17.48 -33.75 -10.19
N GLY A 267 -16.97 -33.33 -9.04
CA GLY A 267 -15.56 -33.52 -8.69
C GLY A 267 -14.60 -32.47 -9.26
N LYS A 268 -15.09 -31.46 -9.98
CA LYS A 268 -14.27 -30.41 -10.61
C LYS A 268 -14.65 -29.03 -10.11
N HIS A 269 -13.65 -28.16 -9.93
CA HIS A 269 -13.87 -26.74 -9.75
C HIS A 269 -14.12 -26.07 -11.10
N LEU A 270 -15.20 -25.31 -11.20
CA LEU A 270 -15.59 -24.55 -12.37
C LEU A 270 -15.53 -23.05 -12.05
N VAL A 271 -14.96 -22.27 -12.95
CA VAL A 271 -14.98 -20.81 -12.87
C VAL A 271 -16.18 -20.29 -13.65
N LEU A 272 -17.14 -19.70 -12.93
CA LEU A 272 -18.32 -19.08 -13.52
C LEU A 272 -18.00 -17.64 -13.92
N LYS A 273 -18.05 -17.36 -15.22
CA LYS A 273 -17.95 -15.99 -15.75
C LYS A 273 -19.25 -15.23 -15.48
N ARG A 274 -19.22 -14.36 -14.48
CA ARG A 274 -20.31 -13.44 -14.10
C ARG A 274 -20.25 -12.20 -14.97
N GLN A 275 -21.07 -12.16 -16.02
CA GLN A 275 -21.08 -11.06 -16.98
C GLN A 275 -21.50 -9.75 -16.33
N ASP A 276 -22.42 -9.80 -15.36
CA ASP A 276 -22.86 -8.66 -14.56
C ASP A 276 -21.70 -7.93 -13.85
N LEU A 277 -20.79 -8.68 -13.21
CA LEU A 277 -19.63 -8.09 -12.54
C LEU A 277 -18.60 -7.53 -13.52
N ILE A 278 -18.47 -8.16 -14.69
CA ILE A 278 -17.55 -7.72 -15.75
C ILE A 278 -18.06 -6.42 -16.38
N ASP A 279 -19.36 -6.32 -16.61
CA ASP A 279 -20.00 -5.13 -17.17
C ASP A 279 -19.94 -3.96 -16.18
N GLU A 280 -20.20 -4.21 -14.88
CA GLU A 280 -20.03 -3.22 -13.81
C GLU A 280 -18.59 -2.69 -13.76
N TRP A 281 -17.60 -3.59 -13.78
CA TRP A 281 -16.19 -3.22 -13.80
C TRP A 281 -15.83 -2.39 -15.03
N LYS A 282 -16.32 -2.79 -16.22
CA LYS A 282 -16.08 -2.07 -17.47
C LYS A 282 -16.67 -0.67 -17.41
N ALA A 283 -17.91 -0.52 -16.96
CA ALA A 283 -18.57 0.78 -16.83
C ALA A 283 -17.79 1.72 -15.90
N LYS A 284 -17.35 1.22 -14.74
CA LYS A 284 -16.53 2.00 -13.81
C LYS A 284 -15.19 2.43 -14.42
N ARG A 285 -14.51 1.52 -15.11
CA ARG A 285 -13.23 1.82 -15.79
C ARG A 285 -13.38 2.87 -16.89
N ASP A 286 -14.47 2.80 -17.65
CA ASP A 286 -14.69 3.73 -18.77
C ASP A 286 -15.02 5.14 -18.23
N GLN A 287 -15.75 5.25 -17.12
CA GLN A 287 -15.96 6.53 -16.40
C GLN A 287 -14.66 7.14 -15.87
N GLU A 288 -13.76 6.33 -15.32
CA GLU A 288 -12.46 6.77 -14.79
C GLU A 288 -11.49 7.25 -15.89
N ARG A 289 -11.71 6.87 -17.16
CA ARG A 289 -10.88 7.28 -18.31
C ARG A 289 -11.31 8.58 -18.96
N GLU A 290 -12.54 9.01 -18.71
CA GLU A 290 -13.12 10.24 -19.26
C GLU A 290 -12.84 11.48 -18.39
N GLN A 291 -12.28 11.27 -17.19
CA GLN A 291 -11.83 12.29 -16.23
C GLN A 291 -10.32 12.51 -16.33
#